data_AF-A0A3L8DQW7-F1
#
_entry.id   AF-A0A3L8DQW7-F1
#
_cell.length_a   1.000
_cell.length_b   1.000
_cell.length_c   1.000
_cell.angle_alpha   90.00
_cell.angle_beta   90.00
_cell.angle_gamma   90.00
#
_symmetry.space_group_name_H-M   'P 1'
#
loop_
_entity.id
_entity.type
_entity.pdbx_description
1 polymer ?
#
loop_
_entity_poly.entity_id
_entity_poly.type
_entity_poly.pdbx_seq_one_letter_code
_entity_poly.pdbx_strand_id
1 'polypeptide(L)'
;MDDLRSILPMTIAKVPSLFSFNSNQIEYVMQSEMERLRDVLQPHIGASEIKLSYVNELFPDLKDKPYIVLHKNVRTAQLPNYGDKCRSFDEHLTRHDVSGSPLEYSFGICEFDDTIAIAKQIWRKEEESYLPLSRTDACNALNSCLEHLDNTWSILALCDGKDSKRSRLIGAVVSEDWFTTFEAVSIGATTLDTVKDGCRSLVQEHLKRSLAQEYNLKISMLGTFDLFGTKQEVVDWDKTAKSDFEGSVNIEMRSSNLMLDPRLSKNILIAQINAGWKGSPLKDLRSQLLLLDQYLLTIDECNKNIGIQNPIKFATPYLEEDNAIAEKLSLLLSGDYNFVKSVNDARKIDYINEENTEIGVKLLERVRNVSLRHDVDFTDLLWEVLIKTSEYPQMISYIEAALKEIIEQKSMPQINDTNPTRFVKRISDLRHQETISHLLAGTVPLELVVDMGFEKLIRDYFYALRGVRFVNLHDIRQKLIDVSSGIFNTENYRKKLVTLARMHLCLECMLLIETHLKCPIESLQSLFALVYEQFVSVQSPLQDHTELCSRIFTFTATLSNTGANELSKMDPSTWRASLSSHTAAAMLTTTTYYSKMPIFPTNIYPTDADANVEKEIVHGISATSSSIKFKKM
;
A
#
# COMPACT_ATOMS: atom_id res chain seq x y z
N MET A 1 -43.58 -24.89 25.81
CA MET A 1 -43.79 -24.37 27.18
C MET A 1 -42.76 -25.05 28.05
N ASP A 2 -42.14 -24.24 28.92
CA ASP A 2 -41.06 -24.56 29.88
C ASP A 2 -39.65 -24.80 29.30
N ASP A 3 -38.97 -23.68 28.96
CA ASP A 3 -37.56 -23.39 29.35
C ASP A 3 -37.10 -22.01 28.81
N LEU A 4 -37.80 -20.93 29.20
CA LEU A 4 -37.51 -19.55 28.80
C LEU A 4 -37.41 -18.57 29.99
N ARG A 5 -37.01 -19.07 31.17
CA ARG A 5 -36.88 -18.26 32.39
C ARG A 5 -35.47 -18.32 32.98
N SER A 6 -34.59 -17.47 32.46
CA SER A 6 -33.46 -16.96 33.25
C SER A 6 -32.98 -15.58 32.77
N ILE A 7 -33.90 -14.69 32.39
CA ILE A 7 -33.61 -13.26 32.20
C ILE A 7 -34.58 -12.52 33.13
N LEU A 8 -34.06 -12.00 34.24
CA LEU A 8 -34.80 -11.18 35.21
C LEU A 8 -35.18 -9.81 34.59
N PRO A 9 -36.24 -9.14 35.09
CA PRO A 9 -36.79 -7.94 34.48
C PRO A 9 -36.06 -6.68 34.97
N MET A 10 -35.57 -5.84 34.06
CA MET A 10 -35.04 -4.51 34.39
C MET A 10 -36.11 -3.43 34.18
N THR A 11 -36.27 -2.58 35.20
CA THR A 11 -37.23 -1.48 35.25
C THR A 11 -36.49 -0.21 34.84
N ILE A 12 -36.93 0.48 33.78
CA ILE A 12 -36.23 1.68 33.25
C ILE A 12 -37.01 2.94 33.64
N ALA A 13 -36.32 3.89 34.27
CA ALA A 13 -36.83 5.19 34.66
C ALA A 13 -36.77 6.21 33.49
N LYS A 14 -37.71 7.17 33.48
CA LYS A 14 -37.89 8.27 32.51
C LYS A 14 -36.84 9.38 32.65
N VAL A 15 -36.28 9.91 31.54
CA VAL A 15 -36.00 11.37 31.33
C VAL A 15 -35.81 11.73 29.81
N PRO A 16 -35.64 13.01 29.36
CA PRO A 16 -36.39 13.62 28.25
C PRO A 16 -35.55 13.94 26.98
N SER A 17 -36.19 14.60 26.02
CA SER A 17 -35.87 14.71 24.58
C SER A 17 -34.75 15.68 24.15
N LEU A 18 -33.95 15.19 23.19
CA LEU A 18 -33.45 15.75 21.91
C LEU A 18 -32.78 17.14 21.86
N PHE A 19 -31.53 17.18 21.36
CA PHE A 19 -31.01 18.21 20.43
C PHE A 19 -29.91 17.63 19.50
N SER A 20 -29.87 18.11 18.26
CA SER A 20 -28.90 17.78 17.20
C SER A 20 -27.57 18.55 17.39
N PHE A 21 -26.42 17.90 17.25
CA PHE A 21 -25.09 18.51 17.48
C PHE A 21 -24.17 18.52 16.26
N ASN A 22 -23.39 19.60 16.13
CA ASN A 22 -22.39 19.91 15.09
C ASN A 22 -21.03 19.23 15.40
N SER A 23 -20.15 18.98 14.42
CA SER A 23 -18.94 18.13 14.60
C SER A 23 -17.98 18.52 15.74
N ASN A 24 -17.80 19.82 16.04
CA ASN A 24 -16.97 20.25 17.18
C ASN A 24 -17.66 20.07 18.55
N GLN A 25 -18.99 19.94 18.57
CA GLN A 25 -19.74 19.59 19.78
C GLN A 25 -19.76 18.07 19.99
N ILE A 26 -19.63 17.27 18.93
CA ILE A 26 -19.49 15.81 19.04
C ILE A 26 -18.22 15.46 19.83
N GLU A 27 -17.05 16.01 19.48
CA GLU A 27 -15.80 15.75 20.23
C GLU A 27 -15.88 16.14 21.72
N TYR A 28 -16.51 17.28 22.04
CA TYR A 28 -16.67 17.74 23.42
C TYR A 28 -17.65 16.88 24.23
N VAL A 29 -18.78 16.48 23.62
CA VAL A 29 -19.74 15.55 24.23
C VAL A 29 -19.07 14.19 24.47
N MET A 30 -18.25 13.72 23.52
CA MET A 30 -17.54 12.45 23.63
C MET A 30 -16.50 12.43 24.75
N GLN A 31 -15.74 13.50 24.92
CA GLN A 31 -14.76 13.59 26.00
C GLN A 31 -15.45 13.55 27.38
N SER A 32 -16.61 14.21 27.50
CA SER A 32 -17.45 14.17 28.70
C SER A 32 -18.10 12.81 28.94
N GLU A 33 -18.53 12.08 27.90
CA GLU A 33 -19.10 10.73 28.03
C GLU A 33 -18.03 9.68 28.37
N MET A 34 -16.82 9.81 27.83
CA MET A 34 -15.69 8.96 28.18
C MET A 34 -15.21 9.16 29.63
N GLU A 35 -15.31 10.38 30.17
CA GLU A 35 -15.07 10.64 31.59
C GLU A 35 -16.14 9.97 32.47
N ARG A 36 -17.42 10.12 32.12
CA ARG A 36 -18.52 9.42 32.80
C ARG A 36 -18.38 7.91 32.77
N LEU A 37 -17.94 7.34 31.65
CA LEU A 37 -17.65 5.91 31.53
C LEU A 37 -16.57 5.46 32.51
N ARG A 38 -15.51 6.25 32.70
CA ARG A 38 -14.44 5.93 33.66
C ARG A 38 -14.92 5.91 35.11
N ASP A 39 -15.94 6.69 35.45
CA ASP A 39 -16.53 6.72 36.79
C ASP A 39 -17.46 5.52 37.05
N VAL A 40 -18.12 5.02 36.01
CA VAL A 40 -19.08 3.90 36.09
C VAL A 40 -18.38 2.54 36.01
N LEU A 41 -17.27 2.46 35.26
CA LEU A 41 -16.55 1.22 35.05
C LEU A 41 -15.60 0.88 36.21
N GLN A 42 -15.37 -0.42 36.41
CA GLN A 42 -14.42 -0.88 37.42
C GLN A 42 -12.98 -0.46 37.04
N PRO A 43 -12.08 -0.18 38.01
CA PRO A 43 -10.76 0.39 37.73
C PRO A 43 -9.83 -0.44 36.82
N HIS A 44 -10.12 -1.72 36.66
CA HIS A 44 -9.37 -2.64 35.80
C HIS A 44 -10.00 -2.79 34.41
N ILE A 45 -11.07 -2.05 34.11
CA ILE A 45 -11.76 -2.02 32.82
C ILE A 45 -11.49 -0.66 32.19
N GLY A 46 -10.98 -0.69 30.96
CA GLY A 46 -10.79 0.48 30.12
C GLY A 46 -11.89 0.55 29.07
N ALA A 47 -12.21 1.77 28.65
CA ALA A 47 -13.08 2.04 27.52
C ALA A 47 -12.31 2.92 26.53
N SER A 48 -12.29 2.49 25.27
CA SER A 48 -11.62 3.21 24.18
C SER A 48 -12.56 3.31 22.98
N GLU A 49 -12.64 4.48 22.36
CA GLU A 49 -13.21 4.58 21.02
C GLU A 49 -12.16 4.12 20.01
N ILE A 50 -12.39 2.98 19.39
CA ILE A 50 -11.46 2.44 18.41
C ILE A 50 -12.21 1.62 17.36
N LYS A 51 -11.75 1.70 16.12
CA LYS A 51 -12.19 0.82 15.03
C LYS A 51 -11.25 -0.37 14.90
N LEU A 52 -11.72 -1.52 15.34
CA LEU A 52 -11.05 -2.81 15.25
C LEU A 52 -11.36 -3.49 13.91
N SER A 53 -10.31 -3.99 13.26
CA SER A 53 -10.34 -4.69 11.98
C SER A 53 -11.30 -5.89 11.99
N TYR A 54 -11.20 -6.74 13.00
CA TYR A 54 -12.03 -7.94 13.17
C TYR A 54 -13.50 -7.62 13.45
N VAL A 55 -13.82 -6.48 14.09
CA VAL A 55 -15.21 -6.05 14.28
C VAL A 55 -15.83 -5.66 12.94
N ASN A 56 -15.10 -4.92 12.10
CA ASN A 56 -15.58 -4.52 10.77
C ASN A 56 -15.83 -5.72 9.86
N GLU A 57 -15.04 -6.79 10.01
CA GLU A 57 -15.25 -8.02 9.26
C GLU A 57 -16.43 -8.85 9.77
N LEU A 58 -16.61 -8.95 11.10
CA LEU A 58 -17.65 -9.77 11.73
C LEU A 58 -19.04 -9.09 11.74
N PHE A 59 -19.08 -7.77 11.90
CA PHE A 59 -20.30 -6.96 11.99
C PHE A 59 -20.29 -5.85 10.92
N PRO A 60 -20.65 -6.17 9.67
CA PRO A 60 -20.69 -5.19 8.58
C PRO A 60 -21.56 -3.96 8.89
N ASP A 61 -22.61 -4.12 9.70
CA ASP A 61 -23.54 -3.06 10.11
C ASP A 61 -22.89 -1.98 11.01
N LEU A 62 -21.74 -2.28 11.61
CA LEU A 62 -20.97 -1.37 12.46
C LEU A 62 -19.78 -0.71 11.73
N LYS A 63 -19.47 -1.12 10.49
CA LYS A 63 -18.25 -0.69 9.77
C LYS A 63 -18.10 0.84 9.67
N ASP A 64 -19.22 1.54 9.42
CA ASP A 64 -19.23 3.00 9.23
C ASP A 64 -19.71 3.77 10.47
N LYS A 65 -19.99 3.08 11.58
CA LYS A 65 -20.48 3.70 12.83
C LYS A 65 -19.38 3.76 13.90
N PRO A 66 -19.31 4.82 14.72
CA PRO A 66 -18.42 4.82 15.86
C PRO A 66 -18.94 3.86 16.93
N TYR A 67 -18.02 3.20 17.64
CA TYR A 67 -18.34 2.31 18.75
C TYR A 67 -17.25 2.35 19.81
N ILE A 68 -17.64 2.03 21.04
CA ILE A 68 -16.77 1.97 22.21
C ILE A 68 -16.40 0.52 22.47
N VAL A 69 -15.13 0.26 22.74
CA VAL A 69 -14.61 -1.07 23.08
C VAL A 69 -14.19 -1.08 24.54
N LEU A 70 -14.79 -1.98 25.31
CA LEU A 70 -14.42 -2.31 26.68
C LEU A 70 -13.36 -3.39 26.68
N HIS A 71 -12.25 -3.12 27.36
CA HIS A 71 -11.09 -4.00 27.42
C HIS A 71 -10.49 -3.97 28.83
N LYS A 72 -9.59 -4.91 29.12
CA LYS A 72 -8.87 -4.90 30.40
C LYS A 72 -7.86 -3.74 30.41
N ASN A 73 -7.92 -2.93 31.46
CA ASN A 73 -6.96 -1.87 31.72
C ASN A 73 -5.73 -2.46 32.40
N VAL A 74 -4.61 -2.51 31.69
CA VAL A 74 -3.32 -2.77 32.32
C VAL A 74 -2.83 -1.44 32.83
N ARG A 75 -2.88 -1.22 34.15
CA ARG A 75 -2.13 -0.12 34.75
C ARG A 75 -0.69 -0.34 34.33
N THR A 76 -0.17 0.52 33.46
CA THR A 76 1.26 0.70 33.28
C THR A 76 1.79 1.06 34.67
N ALA A 77 2.26 0.05 35.40
CA ALA A 77 3.36 0.29 36.31
C ALA A 77 4.36 1.05 35.46
N GLN A 78 4.64 2.30 35.83
CA GLN A 78 5.68 3.10 35.21
C GLN A 78 6.86 2.17 34.98
N LEU A 79 7.14 1.85 33.71
CA LEU A 79 8.46 1.32 33.39
C LEU A 79 9.39 2.40 33.93
N PRO A 80 10.31 2.09 34.87
CA PRO A 80 11.36 3.04 35.17
C PRO A 80 12.02 3.34 33.83
N ASN A 81 12.16 4.63 33.51
CA ASN A 81 12.94 5.11 32.38
C ASN A 81 14.23 4.29 32.29
N TYR A 82 14.25 3.28 31.42
CA TYR A 82 15.50 2.67 30.99
C TYR A 82 16.01 3.59 29.88
N GLY A 83 16.52 4.72 30.34
CA GLY A 83 17.62 5.35 29.63
C GLY A 83 18.73 4.30 29.51
N ASP A 84 19.13 4.08 28.27
CA ASP A 84 20.49 3.76 27.91
C ASP A 84 21.15 2.61 28.70
N LYS A 85 20.98 1.39 28.18
CA LYS A 85 22.01 0.35 28.21
C LYS A 85 21.60 -0.78 27.28
N CYS A 86 22.22 -0.79 26.09
CA CYS A 86 22.54 -2.04 25.40
C CYS A 86 23.26 -2.94 26.41
N ARG A 87 22.58 -4.00 26.88
CA ARG A 87 23.25 -5.18 27.41
C ARG A 87 23.07 -6.28 26.39
N SER A 88 24.22 -6.68 25.85
CA SER A 88 24.44 -7.84 25.02
C SER A 88 23.65 -9.05 25.53
N PHE A 89 22.93 -9.70 24.62
CA PHE A 89 22.57 -11.10 24.74
C PHE A 89 23.86 -11.93 24.71
N ASP A 90 24.52 -12.09 25.85
CA ASP A 90 25.56 -13.11 26.00
C ASP A 90 25.83 -13.40 27.48
N GLU A 91 24.96 -14.17 28.13
CA GLU A 91 25.28 -14.71 29.46
C GLU A 91 24.40 -15.91 29.85
N HIS A 92 24.32 -16.94 29.00
CA HIS A 92 23.84 -18.27 29.42
C HIS A 92 24.45 -19.45 28.64
N LEU A 93 25.73 -19.38 28.28
CA LEU A 93 26.52 -20.54 27.81
C LEU A 93 27.92 -20.54 28.44
N THR A 94 28.00 -20.71 29.76
CA THR A 94 29.26 -21.10 30.41
C THR A 94 29.03 -22.30 31.31
N ARG A 95 29.11 -23.47 30.68
CA ARG A 95 29.72 -24.68 31.24
C ARG A 95 29.86 -25.65 30.09
N HIS A 96 31.07 -25.73 29.55
CA HIS A 96 31.88 -26.93 29.34
C HIS A 96 33.07 -26.46 28.49
N ASP A 97 34.22 -26.39 29.15
CA ASP A 97 35.51 -26.01 28.60
C ASP A 97 35.99 -27.14 27.68
N VAL A 98 35.98 -26.90 26.37
CA VAL A 98 36.67 -27.76 25.40
C VAL A 98 37.48 -26.85 24.50
N SER A 99 38.74 -26.66 24.86
CA SER A 99 39.74 -25.98 24.06
C SER A 99 39.88 -26.65 22.69
N GLY A 100 39.47 -25.94 21.65
CA GLY A 100 39.71 -26.31 20.25
C GLY A 100 39.31 -25.15 19.37
N SER A 101 40.26 -24.28 19.04
CA SER A 101 40.07 -23.19 18.10
C SER A 101 39.52 -23.74 16.76
N PRO A 102 38.31 -23.38 16.32
CA PRO A 102 37.87 -23.73 14.99
C PRO A 102 38.56 -22.79 14.00
N LEU A 103 39.16 -23.40 12.99
CA LEU A 103 39.78 -22.78 11.83
C LEU A 103 38.90 -21.66 11.26
N GLU A 104 39.51 -20.50 11.03
CA GLU A 104 38.94 -19.37 10.30
C GLU A 104 38.59 -19.84 8.88
N TYR A 105 37.32 -20.20 8.68
CA TYR A 105 36.78 -20.59 7.37
C TYR A 105 36.14 -19.34 6.75
N SER A 106 36.84 -18.77 5.78
CA SER A 106 36.38 -17.64 4.97
C SER A 106 35.33 -18.12 3.98
N PHE A 107 34.05 -18.06 4.36
CA PHE A 107 33.02 -17.94 3.34
C PHE A 107 33.12 -16.53 2.74
N GLY A 108 33.44 -16.48 1.45
CA GLY A 108 33.28 -15.27 0.65
C GLY A 108 31.89 -14.70 0.85
N ILE A 109 31.82 -13.38 0.78
CA ILE A 109 30.62 -12.56 0.96
C ILE A 109 29.53 -13.05 0.00
N CYS A 110 28.73 -14.01 0.44
CA CYS A 110 27.40 -14.22 -0.08
C CYS A 110 26.56 -13.13 0.58
N GLU A 111 26.25 -12.08 -0.17
CA GLU A 111 25.11 -11.23 0.14
C GLU A 111 23.89 -12.14 0.26
N PHE A 112 23.50 -12.47 1.49
CA PHE A 112 22.18 -12.99 1.73
C PHE A 112 21.24 -11.86 1.31
N ASP A 113 20.41 -12.13 0.31
CA ASP A 113 19.28 -11.29 -0.04
C ASP A 113 18.37 -11.28 1.19
N ASP A 114 18.54 -10.28 2.07
CA ASP A 114 17.76 -10.08 3.31
C ASP A 114 16.33 -9.71 2.92
N THR A 115 15.60 -10.66 2.32
CA THR A 115 14.17 -10.53 2.11
C THR A 115 13.53 -10.64 3.49
N ILE A 116 13.30 -9.50 4.14
CA ILE A 116 12.58 -9.43 5.41
C ILE A 116 11.18 -10.01 5.16
N ALA A 117 10.96 -11.25 5.58
CA ALA A 117 9.66 -11.89 5.48
C ALA A 117 8.71 -11.18 6.45
N ILE A 118 7.82 -10.34 5.91
CA ILE A 118 6.77 -9.68 6.71
C ILE A 118 5.85 -10.78 7.25
N ALA A 119 5.81 -10.93 8.58
CA ALA A 119 4.94 -11.91 9.22
C ALA A 119 3.48 -11.65 8.84
N LYS A 120 2.81 -12.68 8.30
CA LYS A 120 1.42 -12.57 7.88
C LYS A 120 0.52 -12.60 9.12
N GLN A 121 -0.25 -11.54 9.33
CA GLN A 121 -1.32 -11.46 10.33
C GLN A 121 -2.56 -10.83 9.67
N ILE A 122 -3.71 -10.81 10.36
CA ILE A 122 -4.97 -10.27 9.81
C ILE A 122 -5.49 -9.07 10.63
N TRP A 123 -4.94 -8.85 11.82
CA TRP A 123 -5.25 -7.73 12.71
C TRP A 123 -4.19 -6.62 12.62
N ARG A 124 -4.51 -5.42 13.09
CA ARG A 124 -3.53 -4.32 13.18
C ARG A 124 -2.71 -4.47 14.46
N LYS A 125 -1.45 -4.06 14.44
CA LYS A 125 -0.56 -4.24 15.60
C LYS A 125 -1.07 -3.55 16.87
N GLU A 126 -1.68 -2.38 16.74
CA GLU A 126 -2.24 -1.64 17.89
C GLU A 126 -3.35 -2.45 18.59
N GLU A 127 -4.00 -3.36 17.86
CA GLU A 127 -5.09 -4.19 18.38
C GLU A 127 -4.59 -5.21 19.42
N GLU A 128 -3.29 -5.56 19.42
CA GLU A 128 -2.68 -6.45 20.42
C GLU A 128 -2.62 -5.83 21.82
N SER A 129 -2.70 -4.50 21.91
CA SER A 129 -2.68 -3.79 23.20
C SER A 129 -3.98 -3.96 23.99
N TYR A 130 -5.08 -4.33 23.33
CA TYR A 130 -6.40 -4.47 23.96
C TYR A 130 -6.60 -5.89 24.47
N LEU A 131 -6.49 -6.05 25.79
CA LEU A 131 -6.63 -7.35 26.44
C LEU A 131 -8.11 -7.70 26.73
N PRO A 132 -8.48 -8.98 26.65
CA PRO A 132 -9.85 -9.42 26.91
C PRO A 132 -10.23 -9.39 28.41
N LEU A 133 -11.53 -9.25 28.66
CA LEU A 133 -12.18 -9.39 29.97
C LEU A 133 -12.73 -10.82 30.14
N SER A 134 -13.05 -11.21 31.38
CA SER A 134 -13.91 -12.38 31.59
C SER A 134 -15.32 -12.07 31.07
N ARG A 135 -16.07 -13.07 30.61
CA ARG A 135 -17.45 -12.85 30.13
C ARG A 135 -18.33 -12.17 31.20
N THR A 136 -18.17 -12.54 32.46
CA THR A 136 -18.94 -11.96 33.57
C THR A 136 -18.61 -10.48 33.75
N ASP A 137 -17.34 -10.11 33.74
CA ASP A 137 -16.93 -8.70 33.86
C ASP A 137 -17.39 -7.89 32.65
N ALA A 138 -17.27 -8.45 31.45
CA ALA A 138 -17.74 -7.83 30.22
C ALA A 138 -19.26 -7.57 30.25
N CYS A 139 -20.07 -8.53 30.70
CA CYS A 139 -21.52 -8.37 30.83
C CYS A 139 -21.88 -7.31 31.89
N ASN A 140 -21.22 -7.35 33.05
CA ASN A 140 -21.46 -6.37 34.12
C ASN A 140 -21.12 -4.96 33.65
N ALA A 141 -19.96 -4.78 33.02
CA ALA A 141 -19.53 -3.51 32.47
C ALA A 141 -20.48 -3.01 31.38
N LEU A 142 -20.90 -3.88 30.45
CA LEU A 142 -21.85 -3.52 29.40
C LEU A 142 -23.19 -3.05 29.98
N ASN A 143 -23.73 -3.74 30.99
CA ASN A 143 -24.97 -3.36 31.65
C ASN A 143 -24.83 -2.01 32.38
N SER A 144 -23.74 -1.80 33.12
CA SER A 144 -23.48 -0.52 33.78
C SER A 144 -23.38 0.62 32.76
N CYS A 145 -22.73 0.39 31.61
CA CYS A 145 -22.68 1.36 30.53
C CYS A 145 -24.08 1.69 29.97
N LEU A 146 -24.90 0.67 29.69
CA LEU A 146 -26.26 0.86 29.15
C LEU A 146 -27.21 1.58 30.13
N GLU A 147 -26.98 1.45 31.44
CA GLU A 147 -27.77 2.17 32.46
C GLU A 147 -27.43 3.66 32.56
N HIS A 148 -26.19 4.04 32.25
CA HIS A 148 -25.64 5.37 32.54
C HIS A 148 -25.33 6.22 31.29
N LEU A 149 -25.29 5.62 30.10
CA LEU A 149 -25.04 6.32 28.83
C LEU A 149 -26.32 6.59 28.05
N ASP A 150 -26.27 7.65 27.23
CA ASP A 150 -27.33 7.92 26.28
C ASP A 150 -27.37 6.86 25.17
N ASN A 151 -28.60 6.47 24.80
CA ASN A 151 -28.99 5.36 23.93
C ASN A 151 -28.62 5.54 22.44
N THR A 152 -27.40 5.98 22.14
CA THR A 152 -26.96 6.26 20.77
C THR A 152 -25.67 5.55 20.39
N TRP A 153 -24.86 5.12 21.36
CA TRP A 153 -23.56 4.50 21.10
C TRP A 153 -23.64 2.98 21.05
N SER A 154 -22.89 2.39 20.11
CA SER A 154 -22.65 0.94 20.11
C SER A 154 -21.51 0.63 21.07
N ILE A 155 -21.74 -0.27 22.02
CA ILE A 155 -20.76 -0.65 23.03
C ILE A 155 -20.44 -2.13 22.86
N LEU A 156 -19.16 -2.44 22.71
CA LEU A 156 -18.62 -3.78 22.52
C LEU A 156 -17.65 -4.08 23.66
N ALA A 157 -17.54 -5.33 24.09
CA ALA A 157 -16.61 -5.79 25.12
C ALA A 157 -15.85 -7.02 24.63
N LEU A 158 -14.53 -6.99 24.77
CA LEU A 158 -13.65 -8.11 24.41
C LEU A 158 -13.68 -9.18 25.49
N CYS A 159 -13.85 -10.44 25.10
CA CYS A 159 -13.99 -11.58 26.00
C CYS A 159 -12.88 -12.62 25.79
N ASP A 160 -12.48 -13.30 26.85
CA ASP A 160 -11.38 -14.27 26.86
C ASP A 160 -11.76 -15.67 26.33
N GLY A 161 -13.03 -15.87 25.98
CA GLY A 161 -13.59 -17.11 25.44
C GLY A 161 -13.40 -18.36 26.29
N LYS A 162 -13.18 -18.21 27.60
CA LYS A 162 -13.11 -19.34 28.55
C LYS A 162 -14.49 -19.81 29.01
N ASP A 163 -15.54 -19.08 28.64
CA ASP A 163 -16.92 -19.46 28.91
C ASP A 163 -17.36 -20.66 28.07
N SER A 164 -18.47 -21.31 28.47
CA SER A 164 -18.98 -22.50 27.78
C SER A 164 -19.36 -22.26 26.32
N LYS A 165 -19.72 -21.02 25.96
CA LYS A 165 -20.02 -20.63 24.58
C LYS A 165 -18.78 -20.13 23.81
N ARG A 166 -17.60 -20.02 24.44
CA ARG A 166 -16.36 -19.52 23.82
C ARG A 166 -16.52 -18.15 23.15
N SER A 167 -17.12 -17.21 23.86
CA SER A 167 -17.40 -15.86 23.38
C SER A 167 -16.16 -14.98 23.38
N ARG A 168 -15.91 -14.32 22.25
CA ARG A 168 -14.77 -13.42 22.03
C ARG A 168 -15.16 -11.95 22.02
N LEU A 169 -16.40 -11.65 21.66
CA LEU A 169 -16.96 -10.32 21.69
C LEU A 169 -18.43 -10.38 22.11
N ILE A 170 -18.85 -9.46 22.96
CA ILE A 170 -20.27 -9.20 23.22
C ILE A 170 -20.53 -7.70 23.11
N GLY A 171 -21.77 -7.30 22.87
CA GLY A 171 -22.09 -5.89 22.82
C GLY A 171 -23.56 -5.61 22.69
N ALA A 172 -23.90 -4.34 22.76
CA ALA A 172 -25.25 -3.86 22.59
C ALA A 172 -25.28 -2.45 22.01
N VAL A 173 -26.37 -2.14 21.33
CA VAL A 173 -26.74 -0.78 20.95
C VAL A 173 -28.25 -0.60 21.13
N VAL A 174 -28.62 0.51 21.73
CA VAL A 174 -30.00 0.99 21.75
C VAL A 174 -30.08 2.02 20.63
N SER A 175 -31.11 1.96 19.78
CA SER A 175 -31.33 2.93 18.72
C SER A 175 -32.83 3.13 18.55
N GLU A 176 -33.33 4.32 18.88
CA GLU A 176 -34.76 4.66 18.83
C GLU A 176 -35.66 3.63 19.54
N ASP A 177 -36.33 2.76 18.76
CA ASP A 177 -37.25 1.69 19.19
C ASP A 177 -36.60 0.29 19.15
N TRP A 178 -35.31 0.18 18.85
CA TRP A 178 -34.62 -1.09 18.64
C TRP A 178 -33.52 -1.31 19.66
N PHE A 179 -33.53 -2.48 20.27
CA PHE A 179 -32.44 -2.96 21.09
C PHE A 179 -31.71 -4.05 20.32
N THR A 180 -30.44 -3.82 19.99
CA THR A 180 -29.61 -4.75 19.24
C THR A 180 -28.51 -5.29 20.12
N THR A 181 -28.36 -6.61 20.11
CA THR A 181 -27.28 -7.33 20.81
C THR A 181 -26.31 -7.90 19.79
N PHE A 182 -25.03 -7.87 20.14
CA PHE A 182 -23.94 -8.43 19.34
C PHE A 182 -23.25 -9.52 20.13
N GLU A 183 -22.97 -10.66 19.50
CA GLU A 183 -22.18 -11.75 20.10
C GLU A 183 -21.32 -12.41 19.03
N ALA A 184 -20.02 -12.55 19.28
CA ALA A 184 -19.09 -13.31 18.45
C ALA A 184 -18.50 -14.48 19.24
N VAL A 185 -18.57 -15.68 18.65
CA VAL A 185 -18.21 -16.96 19.27
C VAL A 185 -17.20 -17.69 18.40
N SER A 186 -16.21 -18.33 19.03
CA SER A 186 -15.27 -19.22 18.36
C SER A 186 -15.91 -20.57 18.01
N ILE A 187 -15.97 -20.90 16.71
CA ILE A 187 -16.41 -22.20 16.21
C ILE A 187 -15.29 -23.24 16.38
N GLY A 188 -14.04 -22.79 16.32
CA GLY A 188 -12.85 -23.63 16.44
C GLY A 188 -12.14 -23.82 15.09
N ALA A 189 -11.16 -24.72 15.08
CA ALA A 189 -10.43 -25.15 13.90
C ALA A 189 -11.23 -26.23 13.14
N THR A 190 -11.37 -26.08 11.83
CA THR A 190 -12.03 -27.06 10.95
C THR A 190 -11.27 -27.18 9.61
N THR A 191 -11.70 -28.08 8.73
CA THR A 191 -11.13 -28.22 7.37
C THR A 191 -11.96 -27.46 6.35
N LEU A 192 -11.32 -27.08 5.24
CA LEU A 192 -11.98 -26.33 4.18
C LEU A 192 -13.16 -27.07 3.53
N ASP A 193 -13.04 -28.38 3.31
CA ASP A 193 -14.12 -29.17 2.71
C ASP A 193 -15.39 -29.16 3.58
N THR A 194 -15.20 -29.26 4.90
CA THR A 194 -16.30 -29.18 5.88
C THR A 194 -17.01 -27.83 5.82
N VAL A 195 -16.28 -26.74 5.57
CA VAL A 195 -16.87 -25.41 5.41
C VAL A 195 -17.72 -25.33 4.15
N LYS A 196 -17.23 -25.86 3.01
CA LYS A 196 -17.96 -25.85 1.73
C LYS A 196 -19.26 -26.65 1.82
N ASP A 197 -19.23 -27.81 2.48
CA ASP A 197 -20.40 -28.67 2.66
C ASP A 197 -21.37 -28.14 3.74
N GLY A 198 -20.86 -27.42 4.74
CA GLY A 198 -21.60 -26.87 5.88
C GLY A 198 -22.47 -25.64 5.58
N CYS A 199 -22.42 -25.06 4.37
CA CYS A 199 -23.21 -23.87 4.04
C CYS A 199 -24.73 -24.06 4.23
N ARG A 200 -25.25 -25.27 3.96
CA ARG A 200 -26.68 -25.57 4.14
C ARG A 200 -27.10 -25.59 5.61
N SER A 201 -26.24 -26.10 6.50
CA SER A 201 -26.55 -26.12 7.93
C SER A 201 -26.59 -24.72 8.53
N LEU A 202 -25.77 -23.78 8.03
CA LEU A 202 -25.80 -22.38 8.46
C LEU A 202 -27.17 -21.73 8.18
N VAL A 203 -27.74 -21.97 7.00
CA VAL A 203 -29.06 -21.45 6.64
C VAL A 203 -30.15 -22.07 7.53
N GLN A 204 -30.12 -23.38 7.73
CA GLN A 204 -31.09 -24.06 8.59
C GLN A 204 -31.01 -23.57 10.04
N GLU A 205 -29.81 -23.35 10.57
CA GLU A 205 -29.63 -22.81 11.91
C GLU A 205 -30.13 -21.37 12.01
N HIS A 206 -29.84 -20.52 11.01
CA HIS A 206 -30.33 -19.15 10.97
C HIS A 206 -31.86 -19.11 10.97
N LEU A 207 -32.53 -19.91 10.13
CA LEU A 207 -33.99 -19.97 10.05
C LEU A 207 -34.62 -20.47 11.34
N LYS A 208 -34.01 -21.47 12.00
CA LYS A 208 -34.44 -21.93 13.32
C LYS A 208 -34.38 -20.82 14.37
N ARG A 209 -33.35 -19.97 14.32
CA ARG A 209 -33.16 -18.87 15.28
C ARG A 209 -34.02 -17.65 14.96
N SER A 210 -34.19 -17.30 13.69
CA SER A 210 -34.96 -16.12 13.27
C SER A 210 -36.46 -16.36 13.22
N LEU A 211 -36.90 -17.63 13.17
CA LEU A 211 -38.29 -18.02 12.90
C LEU A 211 -38.82 -17.46 11.55
N ALA A 212 -37.91 -17.00 10.68
CA ALA A 212 -38.26 -16.45 9.39
C ALA A 212 -38.44 -17.56 8.35
N GLN A 213 -39.19 -17.23 7.29
CA GLN A 213 -39.31 -18.10 6.11
C GLN A 213 -38.15 -17.84 5.14
N GLU A 214 -37.79 -18.86 4.35
CA GLU A 214 -36.60 -18.84 3.48
C GLU A 214 -36.57 -17.65 2.50
N TYR A 215 -37.71 -17.21 1.97
CA TYR A 215 -37.76 -16.11 1.01
C TYR A 215 -37.49 -14.73 1.61
N ASN A 216 -37.51 -14.58 2.94
CA ASN A 216 -37.16 -13.34 3.64
C ASN A 216 -35.66 -13.28 3.99
N LEU A 217 -34.89 -14.27 3.55
CA LEU A 217 -33.47 -14.37 3.83
C LEU A 217 -32.68 -13.60 2.77
N LYS A 218 -31.92 -12.60 3.21
CA LYS A 218 -30.89 -11.96 2.40
C LYS A 218 -29.54 -12.59 2.71
N ILE A 219 -28.89 -13.10 1.67
CA ILE A 219 -27.59 -13.78 1.73
C ILE A 219 -26.52 -12.88 1.12
N SER A 220 -25.38 -12.80 1.77
CA SER A 220 -24.20 -12.10 1.28
C SER A 220 -22.97 -12.95 1.58
N MET A 221 -22.22 -13.33 0.54
CA MET A 221 -21.00 -14.09 0.64
C MET A 221 -19.83 -13.24 0.15
N LEU A 222 -18.77 -13.15 0.94
CA LEU A 222 -17.50 -12.51 0.59
C LEU A 222 -16.39 -13.57 0.67
N GLY A 223 -15.62 -13.71 -0.41
CA GLY A 223 -14.35 -14.42 -0.39
C GLY A 223 -13.21 -13.44 -0.69
N THR A 224 -12.12 -13.49 0.05
CA THR A 224 -10.91 -12.73 -0.27
C THR A 224 -9.80 -13.65 -0.72
N PHE A 225 -9.09 -13.26 -1.77
CA PHE A 225 -7.94 -13.99 -2.31
C PHE A 225 -6.72 -13.08 -2.22
N ASP A 226 -5.79 -13.43 -1.34
CA ASP A 226 -4.52 -12.71 -1.22
C ASP A 226 -3.55 -13.28 -2.26
N LEU A 227 -3.39 -12.59 -3.39
CA LEU A 227 -2.52 -13.04 -4.47
C LEU A 227 -1.05 -12.74 -4.16
N PHE A 228 -0.79 -11.60 -3.54
CA PHE A 228 0.55 -11.16 -3.20
C PHE A 228 0.57 -10.14 -2.05
N GLY A 229 1.64 -10.20 -1.24
CA GLY A 229 1.94 -9.23 -0.20
C GLY A 229 0.96 -9.24 0.99
N THR A 230 1.20 -8.31 1.92
CA THR A 230 0.33 -8.06 3.09
C THR A 230 -0.23 -6.65 2.97
N LYS A 231 -1.48 -6.44 3.39
CA LYS A 231 -2.09 -5.11 3.35
C LYS A 231 -1.35 -4.13 4.28
N GLN A 232 -1.15 -2.88 3.85
CA GLN A 232 -0.42 -1.84 4.60
C GLN A 232 -0.98 -1.63 6.03
N GLU A 233 -2.29 -1.84 6.20
CA GLU A 233 -2.99 -1.65 7.48
C GLU A 233 -2.57 -2.68 8.53
N VAL A 234 -1.95 -3.77 8.09
CA VAL A 234 -1.59 -4.94 8.89
C VAL A 234 -0.08 -5.05 9.09
N VAL A 235 0.71 -4.28 8.34
CA VAL A 235 2.18 -4.28 8.41
C VAL A 235 2.66 -3.66 9.73
N ASP A 236 3.62 -4.33 10.37
CA ASP A 236 4.35 -3.80 11.51
C ASP A 236 5.44 -2.81 11.04
N TRP A 237 5.09 -1.53 11.02
CA TRP A 237 6.00 -0.44 10.62
C TRP A 237 7.11 -0.16 11.64
N ASP A 238 7.03 -0.69 12.87
CA ASP A 238 8.14 -0.57 13.83
C ASP A 238 9.30 -1.50 13.47
N LYS A 239 9.02 -2.59 12.75
CA LYS A 239 10.01 -3.58 12.33
C LYS A 239 10.35 -3.51 10.85
N THR A 240 9.43 -3.02 10.03
CA THR A 240 9.54 -3.03 8.58
C THR A 240 9.74 -1.60 8.08
N ALA A 241 10.86 -1.32 7.41
CA ALA A 241 11.02 -0.03 6.76
C ALA A 241 10.06 0.09 5.58
N LYS A 242 9.48 1.27 5.38
CA LYS A 242 8.55 1.54 4.26
C LYS A 242 9.15 1.21 2.89
N SER A 243 10.46 1.38 2.74
CA SER A 243 11.20 1.07 1.53
C SER A 243 11.26 -0.43 1.17
N ASP A 244 10.96 -1.31 2.13
CA ASP A 244 11.06 -2.76 1.98
C ASP A 244 9.69 -3.38 1.66
N PHE A 245 8.63 -2.58 1.75
CA PHE A 245 7.27 -2.97 1.36
C PHE A 245 7.08 -2.84 -0.16
N GLU A 246 6.93 -3.94 -0.89
CA GLU A 246 6.70 -3.92 -2.34
C GLU A 246 5.28 -3.43 -2.70
N GLY A 247 4.29 -3.93 -1.97
CA GLY A 247 2.88 -3.70 -2.24
C GLY A 247 2.02 -4.88 -1.82
N SER A 248 0.73 -4.84 -2.15
CA SER A 248 -0.15 -5.99 -2.03
C SER A 248 -1.18 -6.05 -3.16
N VAL A 249 -1.57 -7.26 -3.54
CA VAL A 249 -2.60 -7.52 -4.55
C VAL A 249 -3.60 -8.51 -3.99
N ASN A 250 -4.85 -8.07 -3.87
CA ASN A 250 -5.94 -8.85 -3.30
C ASN A 250 -7.16 -8.79 -4.21
N ILE A 251 -7.96 -9.85 -4.23
CA ILE A 251 -9.24 -9.86 -4.93
C ILE A 251 -10.37 -10.15 -3.92
N GLU A 252 -11.36 -9.28 -3.90
CA GLU A 252 -12.60 -9.46 -3.16
C GLU A 252 -13.70 -9.96 -4.11
N MET A 253 -14.24 -11.14 -3.83
CA MET A 253 -15.36 -11.73 -4.56
C MET A 253 -16.62 -11.64 -3.73
N ARG A 254 -17.63 -10.92 -4.22
CA ARG A 254 -18.91 -10.69 -3.55
C ARG A 254 -20.05 -11.37 -4.30
N SER A 255 -20.79 -12.23 -3.61
CA SER A 255 -21.94 -12.97 -4.14
C SER A 255 -23.16 -12.77 -3.26
N SER A 256 -24.34 -12.75 -3.86
CA SER A 256 -25.62 -12.81 -3.14
C SER A 256 -26.12 -14.25 -2.94
N ASN A 257 -25.33 -15.23 -3.36
CA ASN A 257 -25.63 -16.66 -3.25
C ASN A 257 -24.72 -17.31 -2.21
N LEU A 258 -25.12 -18.49 -1.71
CA LEU A 258 -24.31 -19.31 -0.80
C LEU A 258 -23.07 -19.92 -1.45
N MET A 259 -22.88 -19.70 -2.75
CA MET A 259 -21.74 -20.18 -3.51
C MET A 259 -20.98 -19.00 -4.12
N LEU A 260 -19.66 -19.15 -4.04
CA LEU A 260 -18.66 -18.27 -4.60
C LEU A 260 -18.34 -18.75 -6.02
N ASP A 261 -19.13 -18.31 -6.99
CA ASP A 261 -18.87 -18.54 -8.42
C ASP A 261 -18.30 -17.25 -9.04
N PRO A 262 -17.04 -17.25 -9.54
CA PRO A 262 -16.43 -16.09 -10.18
C PRO A 262 -17.25 -15.47 -11.31
N ARG A 263 -18.10 -16.24 -11.99
CA ARG A 263 -18.91 -15.77 -13.14
C ARG A 263 -20.17 -15.03 -12.73
N LEU A 264 -20.71 -15.37 -11.56
CA LEU A 264 -21.95 -14.80 -11.02
C LEU A 264 -21.68 -13.76 -9.91
N SER A 265 -20.44 -13.70 -9.45
CA SER A 265 -20.01 -12.80 -8.37
C SER A 265 -19.43 -11.50 -8.92
N LYS A 266 -19.54 -10.44 -8.12
CA LYS A 266 -18.80 -9.20 -8.37
C LYS A 266 -17.37 -9.37 -7.85
N ASN A 267 -16.41 -9.33 -8.76
CA ASN A 267 -14.98 -9.46 -8.44
C ASN A 267 -14.33 -8.08 -8.43
N ILE A 268 -13.67 -7.72 -7.34
CA ILE A 268 -13.01 -6.43 -7.15
C ILE A 268 -11.53 -6.68 -6.89
N LEU A 269 -10.67 -6.19 -7.78
CA LEU A 269 -9.23 -6.15 -7.60
C LEU A 269 -8.87 -4.94 -6.73
N ILE A 270 -8.04 -5.16 -5.72
CA ILE A 270 -7.49 -4.12 -4.84
C ILE A 270 -5.97 -4.29 -4.84
N ALA A 271 -5.26 -3.31 -5.37
CA ALA A 271 -3.79 -3.26 -5.35
C ALA A 271 -3.32 -2.08 -4.48
N GLN A 272 -2.38 -2.33 -3.58
CA GLN A 272 -1.66 -1.31 -2.82
C GLN A 272 -0.24 -1.22 -3.35
N ILE A 273 0.17 -0.02 -3.77
CA ILE A 273 1.39 0.22 -4.53
C ILE A 273 2.32 1.10 -3.72
N ASN A 274 3.57 0.66 -3.57
CA ASN A 274 4.64 1.46 -3.01
C ASN A 274 5.69 1.82 -4.07
N ALA A 275 5.57 3.01 -4.66
CA ALA A 275 6.56 3.51 -5.59
C ALA A 275 7.92 3.81 -4.93
N GLY A 276 8.04 3.74 -3.60
CA GLY A 276 9.29 3.85 -2.84
C GLY A 276 10.02 2.52 -2.61
N TRP A 277 9.55 1.39 -3.15
CA TRP A 277 10.16 0.08 -2.92
C TRP A 277 11.59 -0.03 -3.49
N LYS A 278 12.54 -0.55 -2.70
CA LYS A 278 13.95 -0.66 -3.08
C LYS A 278 14.21 -1.64 -4.23
N GLY A 279 13.44 -2.72 -4.31
CA GLY A 279 13.60 -3.78 -5.32
C GLY A 279 12.91 -3.50 -6.66
N SER A 280 12.29 -2.32 -6.82
CA SER A 280 11.51 -2.01 -8.01
C SER A 280 12.36 -2.05 -9.29
N PRO A 281 11.88 -2.69 -10.38
CA PRO A 281 12.47 -2.58 -11.72
C PRO A 281 12.56 -1.13 -12.23
N LEU A 282 11.78 -0.20 -11.67
CA LEU A 282 11.76 1.22 -12.02
C LEU A 282 12.66 2.07 -11.11
N LYS A 283 13.43 1.47 -10.20
CA LYS A 283 14.33 2.17 -9.26
C LYS A 283 15.23 3.20 -9.95
N ASP A 284 15.76 2.87 -11.12
CA ASP A 284 16.66 3.78 -11.86
C ASP A 284 15.91 5.01 -12.37
N LEU A 285 14.74 4.82 -13.00
CA LEU A 285 13.89 5.93 -13.45
C LEU A 285 13.42 6.80 -12.27
N ARG A 286 13.11 6.18 -11.12
CA ARG A 286 12.79 6.91 -9.88
C ARG A 286 13.97 7.75 -9.41
N SER A 287 15.16 7.18 -9.39
CA SER A 287 16.36 7.84 -8.89
C SER A 287 16.74 9.04 -9.76
N GLN A 288 16.64 8.92 -11.08
CA GLN A 288 16.81 10.04 -12.01
C GLN A 288 15.72 11.12 -11.83
N LEU A 289 14.47 10.73 -11.58
CA LEU A 289 13.37 11.67 -11.31
C LEU A 289 13.62 12.49 -10.03
N LEU A 290 14.07 11.83 -8.95
CA LEU A 290 14.43 12.50 -7.69
C LEU A 290 15.65 13.41 -7.84
N LEU A 291 16.61 13.02 -8.69
CA LEU A 291 17.78 13.86 -8.99
C LEU A 291 17.40 15.14 -9.73
N LEU A 292 16.44 15.07 -10.67
CA LEU A 292 15.91 16.27 -11.33
C LEU A 292 15.23 17.22 -10.35
N ASP A 293 14.49 16.71 -9.36
CA ASP A 293 13.94 17.57 -8.30
C ASP A 293 15.04 18.25 -7.48
N GLN A 294 16.09 17.50 -7.10
CA GLN A 294 17.26 18.06 -6.41
C GLN A 294 17.89 19.20 -7.23
N TYR A 295 18.03 19.03 -8.55
CA TYR A 295 18.56 20.07 -9.42
C TYR A 295 17.64 21.29 -9.51
N LEU A 296 16.32 21.10 -9.61
CA LEU A 296 15.36 22.21 -9.61
C LEU A 296 15.39 23.00 -8.28
N LEU A 297 15.45 22.30 -7.14
CA LEU A 297 15.60 22.93 -5.82
C LEU A 297 16.90 23.73 -5.73
N THR A 298 18.00 23.18 -6.24
CA THR A 298 19.30 23.85 -6.29
C THR A 298 19.22 25.15 -7.12
N ILE A 299 18.58 25.11 -8.29
CA ILE A 299 18.39 26.31 -9.13
C ILE A 299 17.59 27.37 -8.38
N ASP A 300 16.51 26.99 -7.70
CA ASP A 300 15.69 27.93 -6.92
C ASP A 300 16.47 28.54 -5.74
N GLU A 301 17.33 27.77 -5.09
CA GLU A 301 18.20 28.25 -4.02
C GLU A 301 19.26 29.23 -4.55
N CYS A 302 19.92 28.90 -5.66
CA CYS A 302 20.86 29.79 -6.35
C CYS A 302 20.21 31.12 -6.78
N ASN A 303 18.96 31.06 -7.25
CA ASN A 303 18.23 32.26 -7.68
C ASN A 303 17.82 33.16 -6.49
N LYS A 304 17.61 32.59 -5.30
CA LYS A 304 17.26 33.33 -4.08
C LYS A 304 18.49 33.87 -3.34
N ASN A 305 19.56 33.10 -3.32
CA ASN A 305 20.81 33.42 -2.62
C ASN A 305 21.83 33.94 -3.63
N ILE A 306 21.83 35.26 -3.86
CA ILE A 306 22.86 35.94 -4.66
C ILE A 306 24.19 35.89 -3.87
N GLY A 307 24.91 34.77 -3.96
CA GLY A 307 26.20 34.55 -3.30
C GLY A 307 26.26 33.27 -2.47
N ILE A 308 26.21 32.11 -3.13
CA ILE A 308 26.52 30.84 -2.48
C ILE A 308 28.04 30.76 -2.26
N GLN A 309 28.49 30.75 -1.00
CA GLN A 309 29.90 30.58 -0.61
C GLN A 309 30.32 29.10 -0.47
N ASN A 310 29.38 28.16 -0.46
CA ASN A 310 29.66 26.73 -0.30
C ASN A 310 29.57 25.99 -1.66
N PRO A 311 30.46 25.04 -1.95
CA PRO A 311 30.36 24.24 -3.16
C PRO A 311 29.03 23.46 -3.15
N ILE A 312 28.25 23.61 -4.22
CA ILE A 312 26.99 22.88 -4.43
C ILE A 312 27.34 21.40 -4.61
N LYS A 313 26.79 20.54 -3.73
CA LYS A 313 26.97 19.09 -3.75
C LYS A 313 25.65 18.40 -4.07
N PHE A 314 25.73 17.37 -4.91
CA PHE A 314 24.61 16.55 -5.31
C PHE A 314 24.62 15.22 -4.57
N ALA A 315 23.43 14.73 -4.23
CA ALA A 315 23.26 13.42 -3.59
C ALA A 315 22.90 12.42 -4.69
N THR A 316 23.90 12.02 -5.48
CA THR A 316 23.71 11.09 -6.60
C THR A 316 23.96 9.65 -6.19
N PRO A 317 23.06 8.70 -6.51
CA PRO A 317 23.34 7.27 -6.35
C PRO A 317 24.29 6.72 -7.42
N TYR A 318 24.69 7.55 -8.40
CA TYR A 318 25.51 7.17 -9.56
C TYR A 318 26.98 7.57 -9.41
N LEU A 319 27.46 7.78 -8.18
CA LEU A 319 28.81 8.30 -7.95
C LEU A 319 29.87 7.39 -8.59
N GLU A 320 30.72 8.00 -9.43
CA GLU A 320 31.90 7.36 -10.01
C GLU A 320 33.14 8.22 -9.78
N GLU A 321 34.33 7.62 -9.90
CA GLU A 321 35.59 8.38 -9.82
C GLU A 321 35.75 9.33 -11.01
N ASP A 322 36.31 10.52 -10.78
CA ASP A 322 36.51 11.57 -11.79
C ASP A 322 37.20 11.07 -13.08
N ASN A 323 38.17 10.17 -12.94
CA ASN A 323 38.89 9.60 -14.08
C ASN A 323 37.96 8.74 -14.95
N ALA A 324 37.06 7.97 -14.34
CA ALA A 324 36.11 7.13 -15.05
C ALA A 324 35.04 7.98 -15.77
N ILE A 325 34.59 9.07 -15.15
CA ILE A 325 33.65 10.01 -15.77
C ILE A 325 34.31 10.69 -16.99
N ALA A 326 35.57 11.13 -16.84
CA ALA A 326 36.34 11.74 -17.92
C ALA A 326 36.57 10.78 -19.10
N GLU A 327 36.87 9.50 -18.82
CA GLU A 327 37.00 8.47 -19.85
C GLU A 327 35.68 8.25 -20.60
N LYS A 328 34.55 8.13 -19.90
CA LYS A 328 33.23 7.99 -20.51
C LYS A 328 32.86 9.19 -21.38
N LEU A 329 33.19 10.40 -20.94
CA LEU A 329 33.00 11.61 -21.74
C LEU A 329 33.88 11.58 -23.00
N SER A 330 35.15 11.17 -22.89
CA SER A 330 36.04 11.04 -24.04
C SER A 330 35.53 10.01 -25.05
N LEU A 331 35.06 8.86 -24.58
CA LEU A 331 34.45 7.83 -25.41
C LEU A 331 33.20 8.37 -26.13
N LEU A 332 32.30 9.03 -25.39
CA LEU A 332 31.10 9.67 -25.93
C LEU A 332 31.44 10.67 -27.05
N LEU A 333 32.45 11.52 -26.84
CA LEU A 333 32.86 12.53 -27.83
C LEU A 333 33.56 11.92 -29.05
N SER A 334 34.23 10.78 -28.89
CA SER A 334 34.85 10.01 -29.99
C SER A 334 33.84 9.18 -30.80
N GLY A 335 32.59 9.09 -30.35
CA GLY A 335 31.54 8.27 -30.98
C GLY A 335 31.57 6.79 -30.57
N ASP A 336 32.32 6.43 -29.52
CA ASP A 336 32.29 5.10 -28.92
C ASP A 336 31.29 5.06 -27.75
N TYR A 337 30.18 4.37 -27.94
CA TYR A 337 29.10 4.25 -26.97
C TYR A 337 29.12 2.93 -26.18
N ASN A 338 30.23 2.17 -26.20
CA ASN A 338 30.30 0.85 -25.59
C ASN A 338 30.14 0.85 -24.07
N PHE A 339 30.39 1.98 -23.39
CA PHE A 339 30.20 2.09 -21.94
C PHE A 339 28.73 1.88 -21.51
N VAL A 340 27.77 2.12 -22.40
CA VAL A 340 26.32 1.95 -22.15
C VAL A 340 25.92 0.47 -22.12
N LYS A 341 26.62 -0.38 -22.87
CA LYS A 341 26.29 -1.82 -23.00
C LYS A 341 26.67 -2.65 -21.77
N SER A 342 27.58 -2.14 -20.93
CA SER A 342 28.19 -2.90 -19.83
C SER A 342 27.27 -3.20 -18.63
N VAL A 343 26.08 -2.58 -18.56
CA VAL A 343 25.23 -2.67 -17.36
C VAL A 343 24.32 -3.91 -17.32
N ASN A 344 24.06 -4.58 -18.45
CA ASN A 344 23.14 -5.74 -18.51
C ASN A 344 23.54 -6.83 -19.51
N ASP A 345 24.83 -7.20 -19.55
CA ASP A 345 25.35 -8.27 -20.41
C ASP A 345 25.00 -9.67 -19.86
N ALA A 346 23.70 -9.96 -19.74
CA ALA A 346 23.18 -11.28 -19.45
C ALA A 346 21.81 -11.50 -20.12
N ARG A 347 21.68 -11.15 -21.40
CA ARG A 347 20.74 -11.74 -22.39
C ARG A 347 20.90 -11.04 -23.73
N LYS A 348 21.69 -11.64 -24.64
CA LYS A 348 21.56 -11.38 -26.08
C LYS A 348 20.12 -11.74 -26.47
N ILE A 349 19.30 -10.74 -26.71
CA ILE A 349 18.05 -10.89 -27.45
C ILE A 349 18.35 -10.34 -28.83
N ASP A 350 18.19 -11.19 -29.84
CA ASP A 350 18.32 -10.80 -31.24
C ASP A 350 17.50 -9.54 -31.50
N TYR A 351 18.11 -8.58 -32.20
CA TYR A 351 17.43 -7.38 -32.68
C TYR A 351 16.19 -7.79 -33.47
N ILE A 352 15.01 -7.73 -32.82
CA ILE A 352 13.74 -7.90 -33.51
C ILE A 352 13.53 -6.62 -34.31
N ASN A 353 13.89 -6.68 -35.59
CA ASN A 353 13.24 -5.88 -36.62
C ASN A 353 11.74 -6.18 -36.53
N GLU A 354 10.94 -5.18 -36.13
CA GLU A 354 9.65 -4.81 -36.72
C GLU A 354 8.84 -3.97 -35.72
N GLU A 355 8.46 -2.75 -36.14
CA GLU A 355 7.47 -1.86 -35.50
C GLU A 355 6.09 -2.51 -35.26
N ASN A 356 5.92 -3.80 -35.60
CA ASN A 356 4.64 -4.52 -35.58
C ASN A 356 4.59 -5.71 -34.60
N THR A 357 5.69 -6.06 -33.92
CA THR A 357 5.75 -7.21 -32.96
C THR A 357 5.78 -6.81 -31.48
N GLU A 358 5.80 -5.51 -31.15
CA GLU A 358 5.95 -4.98 -29.77
C GLU A 358 4.77 -5.31 -28.82
N ILE A 359 3.61 -5.69 -29.36
CA ILE A 359 2.36 -5.83 -28.61
C ILE A 359 2.34 -7.08 -27.70
N GLY A 360 3.22 -8.06 -27.97
CA GLY A 360 3.34 -9.29 -27.18
C GLY A 360 4.37 -9.23 -26.05
N VAL A 361 5.17 -8.17 -25.97
CA VAL A 361 6.28 -8.05 -25.00
C VAL A 361 5.75 -7.61 -23.64
N LYS A 362 6.06 -8.39 -22.60
CA LYS A 362 5.66 -8.10 -21.22
C LYS A 362 6.15 -6.71 -20.79
N LEU A 363 5.38 -6.01 -19.96
CA LEU A 363 5.76 -4.69 -19.47
C LEU A 363 7.10 -4.74 -18.74
N LEU A 364 7.35 -5.79 -17.95
CA LEU A 364 8.62 -5.98 -17.24
C LEU A 364 9.84 -6.02 -18.19
N GLU A 365 9.72 -6.68 -19.35
CA GLU A 365 10.81 -6.75 -20.33
C GLU A 365 11.07 -5.39 -20.97
N ARG A 366 10.01 -4.63 -21.27
CA ARG A 366 10.15 -3.25 -21.78
C ARG A 366 10.83 -2.34 -20.78
N VAL A 367 10.42 -2.39 -19.50
CA VAL A 367 11.03 -1.59 -18.44
C VAL A 367 12.53 -1.89 -18.29
N ARG A 368 12.92 -3.17 -18.36
CA ARG A 368 14.34 -3.56 -18.32
C ARG A 368 15.16 -3.10 -19.53
N ASN A 369 14.51 -2.90 -20.67
CA ASN A 369 15.15 -2.51 -21.93
C ASN A 369 15.05 -1.00 -22.23
N VAL A 370 14.55 -0.18 -21.30
CA VAL A 370 14.39 1.27 -21.48
C VAL A 370 15.69 1.96 -21.90
N SER A 371 16.82 1.58 -21.30
CA SER A 371 18.15 2.13 -21.62
C SER A 371 18.67 1.74 -23.01
N LEU A 372 18.04 0.76 -23.67
CA LEU A 372 18.39 0.24 -24.99
C LEU A 372 17.38 0.65 -26.07
N ARG A 373 16.54 1.66 -25.80
CA ARG A 373 15.59 2.19 -26.79
C ARG A 373 16.30 2.65 -28.06
N HIS A 374 15.62 2.54 -29.19
CA HIS A 374 16.19 2.75 -30.52
C HIS A 374 16.49 4.21 -30.85
N ASP A 375 15.90 5.15 -30.12
CA ASP A 375 15.99 6.60 -30.35
C ASP A 375 16.93 7.30 -29.35
N VAL A 376 17.84 6.57 -28.71
CA VAL A 376 18.90 7.14 -27.85
C VAL A 376 19.79 8.06 -28.67
N ASP A 377 19.96 9.30 -28.19
CA ASP A 377 20.81 10.30 -28.83
C ASP A 377 21.94 10.81 -27.91
N PHE A 378 22.79 11.69 -28.45
CA PHE A 378 23.90 12.27 -27.70
C PHE A 378 23.50 12.92 -26.37
N THR A 379 22.36 13.59 -26.29
CA THR A 379 21.93 14.27 -25.06
C THR A 379 21.52 13.29 -23.97
N ASP A 380 20.95 12.15 -24.37
CA ASP A 380 20.61 11.05 -23.46
C ASP A 380 21.88 10.46 -22.84
N LEU A 381 22.91 10.24 -23.67
CA LEU A 381 24.18 9.70 -23.23
C LEU A 381 24.99 10.70 -22.40
N LEU A 382 24.94 11.98 -22.76
CA LEU A 382 25.57 13.04 -21.99
C LEU A 382 24.93 13.17 -20.61
N TRP A 383 23.60 13.06 -20.52
CA TRP A 383 22.90 12.99 -19.23
C TRP A 383 23.43 11.82 -18.36
N GLU A 384 23.54 10.61 -18.91
CA GLU A 384 24.06 9.42 -18.21
C GLU A 384 25.53 9.55 -17.75
N VAL A 385 26.29 10.48 -18.33
CA VAL A 385 27.64 10.85 -17.86
C VAL A 385 27.55 11.90 -16.75
N LEU A 386 26.76 12.95 -16.95
CA LEU A 386 26.71 14.10 -16.03
C LEU A 386 26.06 13.79 -14.68
N ILE A 387 25.09 12.86 -14.61
CA ILE A 387 24.47 12.45 -13.34
C ILE A 387 25.42 11.75 -12.36
N LYS A 388 26.61 11.36 -12.82
CA LYS A 388 27.65 10.71 -11.99
C LYS A 388 28.50 11.70 -11.21
N THR A 389 28.40 12.99 -11.54
CA THR A 389 29.14 14.05 -10.86
C THR A 389 28.55 14.34 -9.48
N SER A 390 29.40 14.52 -8.46
CA SER A 390 28.96 14.84 -7.10
C SER A 390 28.94 16.34 -6.81
N GLU A 391 29.61 17.15 -7.61
CA GLU A 391 29.76 18.59 -7.37
C GLU A 391 29.45 19.42 -8.61
N TYR A 392 28.84 20.58 -8.39
CA TYR A 392 28.46 21.46 -9.50
C TYR A 392 29.64 21.99 -10.34
N PRO A 393 30.79 22.39 -9.75
CA PRO A 393 31.95 22.82 -10.55
C PRO A 393 32.48 21.72 -11.45
N GLN A 394 32.43 20.47 -11.00
CA GLN A 394 32.83 19.32 -11.78
C GLN A 394 31.90 19.12 -12.99
N MET A 395 30.59 19.18 -12.77
CA MET A 395 29.59 19.12 -13.85
C MET A 395 29.83 20.21 -14.92
N ILE A 396 30.12 21.44 -14.48
CA ILE A 396 30.45 22.56 -15.38
C ILE A 396 31.67 22.22 -16.24
N SER A 397 32.74 21.68 -15.63
CA SER A 397 33.97 21.35 -16.36
C SER A 397 33.75 20.32 -17.48
N TYR A 398 32.86 19.33 -17.27
CA TYR A 398 32.52 18.34 -18.29
C TYR A 398 31.61 18.92 -19.37
N ILE A 399 30.67 19.81 -19.02
CA ILE A 399 29.85 20.54 -20.01
C ILE A 399 30.75 21.43 -20.88
N GLU A 400 31.69 22.14 -20.28
CA GLU A 400 32.67 22.96 -20.99
C GLU A 400 33.52 22.13 -21.96
N ALA A 401 34.05 20.99 -21.49
CA ALA A 401 34.82 20.07 -22.34
C ALA A 401 33.99 19.56 -23.54
N ALA A 402 32.74 19.16 -23.31
CA ALA A 402 31.85 18.72 -24.38
C ALA A 402 31.56 19.83 -25.40
N LEU A 403 31.21 21.03 -24.94
CA LEU A 403 30.92 22.16 -25.83
C LEU A 403 32.14 22.57 -26.66
N LYS A 404 33.33 22.59 -26.05
CA LYS A 404 34.58 22.95 -26.74
C LYS A 404 34.91 21.98 -27.87
N GLU A 405 34.82 20.68 -27.62
CA GLU A 405 35.10 19.65 -28.64
C GLU A 405 34.09 19.68 -29.80
N ILE A 406 32.83 20.04 -29.53
CA ILE A 406 31.80 20.22 -30.57
C ILE A 406 32.08 21.47 -31.42
N ILE A 407 32.48 22.59 -30.81
CA ILE A 407 32.78 23.85 -31.53
C ILE A 407 34.04 23.72 -32.38
N GLU A 408 35.08 23.07 -31.86
CA GLU A 408 36.31 22.78 -32.58
C GLU A 408 36.12 21.74 -33.72
N GLN A 409 34.87 21.29 -33.97
CA GLN A 409 34.47 20.30 -34.96
C GLN A 409 35.18 18.95 -34.83
N LYS A 410 35.74 18.65 -33.65
CA LYS A 410 36.41 17.38 -33.36
C LYS A 410 35.41 16.26 -33.09
N SER A 411 34.20 16.62 -32.67
CA SER A 411 33.09 15.69 -32.43
C SER A 411 31.83 16.13 -33.18
N MET A 412 31.20 15.20 -33.90
CA MET A 412 29.90 15.41 -34.58
C MET A 412 28.82 14.57 -33.87
N PRO A 413 28.14 15.12 -32.84
CA PRO A 413 27.20 14.35 -32.04
C PRO A 413 26.00 13.90 -32.87
N GLN A 414 25.59 12.65 -32.69
CA GLN A 414 24.36 12.11 -33.28
C GLN A 414 23.17 12.57 -32.44
N ILE A 415 22.38 13.50 -32.96
CA ILE A 415 21.23 14.10 -32.28
C ILE A 415 19.97 13.72 -33.06
N ASN A 416 18.91 13.32 -32.35
CA ASN A 416 17.62 13.05 -32.95
C ASN A 416 16.98 14.38 -33.40
N ASP A 417 16.50 14.44 -34.65
CA ASP A 417 15.86 15.64 -35.22
C ASP A 417 14.64 16.12 -34.42
N THR A 418 14.01 15.22 -33.66
CA THR A 418 12.85 15.55 -32.82
C THR A 418 13.22 16.09 -31.44
N ASN A 419 14.52 16.17 -31.09
CA ASN A 419 14.99 16.62 -29.79
C ASN A 419 14.76 18.13 -29.59
N PRO A 420 13.89 18.54 -28.65
CA PRO A 420 13.51 19.94 -28.48
C PRO A 420 14.43 20.70 -27.50
N THR A 421 15.43 20.03 -26.91
CA THR A 421 16.21 20.56 -25.79
C THR A 421 16.95 21.86 -26.16
N ARG A 422 17.10 22.73 -25.16
CA ARG A 422 17.87 23.96 -25.22
C ARG A 422 19.32 23.67 -25.56
N PHE A 423 19.88 22.56 -25.08
CA PHE A 423 21.26 22.16 -25.38
C PHE A 423 21.49 21.99 -26.90
N VAL A 424 20.59 21.27 -27.60
CA VAL A 424 20.66 21.08 -29.06
C VAL A 424 20.50 22.40 -29.83
N LYS A 425 19.56 23.24 -29.39
CA LYS A 425 19.37 24.59 -29.98
C LYS A 425 20.62 25.44 -29.84
N ARG A 426 21.22 25.48 -28.65
CA ARG A 426 22.47 26.23 -28.40
C ARG A 426 23.63 25.68 -29.20
N ILE A 427 23.81 24.36 -29.34
CA ILE A 427 24.85 23.79 -30.21
C ILE A 427 24.67 24.25 -31.66
N SER A 428 23.44 24.22 -32.16
CA SER A 428 23.15 24.68 -33.53
C SER A 428 23.51 26.15 -33.73
N ASP A 429 23.22 27.01 -32.75
CA ASP A 429 23.58 28.44 -32.76
C ASP A 429 25.10 28.67 -32.64
N LEU A 430 25.79 27.88 -31.83
CA LEU A 430 27.23 28.00 -31.55
C LEU A 430 28.12 27.60 -32.73
N ARG A 431 27.63 26.79 -33.68
CA ARG A 431 28.37 26.54 -34.93
C ARG A 431 28.63 27.83 -35.73
N HIS A 432 27.98 28.93 -35.35
CA HIS A 432 28.13 30.26 -35.94
C HIS A 432 28.72 31.32 -34.98
N GLN A 433 29.09 30.97 -33.74
CA GLN A 433 29.64 31.89 -32.73
C GLN A 433 30.87 31.29 -32.01
N GLU A 434 31.89 32.11 -31.75
CA GLU A 434 33.17 31.64 -31.18
C GLU A 434 33.22 31.54 -29.63
N THR A 435 32.17 31.94 -28.89
CA THR A 435 32.26 32.08 -27.42
C THR A 435 31.15 31.37 -26.63
N ILE A 436 31.55 30.49 -25.70
CA ILE A 436 30.65 29.70 -24.82
C ILE A 436 30.44 30.28 -23.42
N SER A 437 31.10 31.37 -23.05
CA SER A 437 31.11 31.90 -21.67
C SER A 437 29.71 32.16 -21.10
N HIS A 438 28.75 32.53 -21.96
CA HIS A 438 27.36 32.79 -21.55
C HIS A 438 26.58 31.53 -21.16
N LEU A 439 27.01 30.34 -21.61
CA LEU A 439 26.39 29.04 -21.28
C LEU A 439 26.95 28.41 -20.01
N LEU A 440 28.11 28.90 -19.57
CA LEU A 440 28.82 28.42 -18.37
C LEU A 440 28.59 29.32 -17.15
N ALA A 441 27.77 30.37 -17.28
CA ALA A 441 27.54 31.35 -16.24
C ALA A 441 26.32 31.01 -15.35
N GLY A 442 26.47 31.24 -14.05
CA GLY A 442 25.37 31.13 -13.08
C GLY A 442 24.77 29.72 -13.04
N THR A 443 23.44 29.61 -13.10
CA THR A 443 22.69 28.35 -13.10
C THR A 443 22.52 27.73 -14.49
N VAL A 444 22.91 28.42 -15.56
CA VAL A 444 22.62 28.01 -16.94
C VAL A 444 23.10 26.58 -17.27
N PRO A 445 24.31 26.14 -16.86
CA PRO A 445 24.73 24.75 -17.04
C PRO A 445 23.75 23.73 -16.43
N LEU A 446 23.26 24.02 -15.21
CA LEU A 446 22.36 23.12 -14.50
C LEU A 446 20.99 23.09 -15.19
N GLU A 447 20.51 24.24 -15.67
CA GLU A 447 19.27 24.30 -16.44
C GLU A 447 19.32 23.49 -17.74
N LEU A 448 20.47 23.47 -18.43
CA LEU A 448 20.67 22.63 -19.62
C LEU A 448 20.64 21.15 -19.28
N VAL A 449 21.27 20.77 -18.17
CA VAL A 449 21.26 19.39 -17.66
C VAL A 449 19.87 18.93 -17.26
N VAL A 450 19.11 19.79 -16.55
CA VAL A 450 17.71 19.53 -16.21
C VAL A 450 16.88 19.30 -17.48
N ASP A 451 17.03 20.16 -18.49
CA ASP A 451 16.29 20.03 -19.73
C ASP A 451 16.59 18.72 -20.49
N MET A 452 17.86 18.32 -20.56
CA MET A 452 18.26 17.02 -21.12
C MET A 452 17.68 15.85 -20.33
N GLY A 453 17.76 15.88 -19.00
CA GLY A 453 17.25 14.80 -18.16
C GLY A 453 15.72 14.65 -18.24
N PHE A 454 14.97 15.75 -18.34
CA PHE A 454 13.53 15.69 -18.57
C PHE A 454 13.20 15.08 -19.93
N GLU A 455 13.84 15.51 -21.01
CA GLU A 455 13.60 14.94 -22.34
C GLU A 455 13.91 13.44 -22.37
N LYS A 456 15.04 13.04 -21.80
CA LYS A 456 15.45 11.64 -21.66
C LYS A 456 14.42 10.82 -20.90
N LEU A 457 14.02 11.25 -19.70
CA LEU A 457 13.02 10.53 -18.90
C LEU A 457 11.66 10.49 -19.58
N ILE A 458 11.24 11.57 -20.24
CA ILE A 458 9.99 11.60 -21.00
C ILE A 458 10.00 10.47 -22.04
N ARG A 459 11.07 10.35 -22.85
CA ARG A 459 11.21 9.27 -23.84
C ARG A 459 11.22 7.89 -23.20
N ASP A 460 11.92 7.72 -22.09
CA ASP A 460 12.00 6.47 -21.34
C ASP A 460 10.62 6.01 -20.83
N TYR A 461 9.84 6.90 -20.23
CA TYR A 461 8.48 6.61 -19.79
C TYR A 461 7.54 6.33 -20.96
N PHE A 462 7.67 7.06 -22.08
CA PHE A 462 6.91 6.80 -23.30
C PHE A 462 7.24 5.41 -23.89
N TYR A 463 8.51 5.03 -23.91
CA TYR A 463 8.95 3.71 -24.38
C TYR A 463 8.37 2.59 -23.51
N ALA A 464 8.46 2.73 -22.18
CA ALA A 464 7.86 1.76 -21.24
C ALA A 464 6.34 1.59 -21.48
N LEU A 465 5.63 2.69 -21.70
CA LEU A 465 4.17 2.70 -21.91
C LEU A 465 3.72 2.33 -23.33
N ARG A 466 4.61 2.28 -24.33
CA ARG A 466 4.28 2.14 -25.76
C ARG A 466 3.38 0.94 -26.09
N GLY A 467 3.55 -0.20 -25.41
CA GLY A 467 2.75 -1.41 -25.61
C GLY A 467 1.40 -1.45 -24.86
N VAL A 468 1.04 -0.41 -24.11
CA VAL A 468 -0.27 -0.32 -23.43
C VAL A 468 -1.28 0.33 -24.39
N ARG A 469 -2.02 -0.50 -25.12
CA ARG A 469 -2.92 -0.15 -26.27
C ARG A 469 -3.93 1.00 -26.05
N PHE A 470 -4.15 1.46 -24.82
CA PHE A 470 -5.20 2.42 -24.47
C PHE A 470 -4.68 3.76 -23.94
N VAL A 471 -3.36 3.93 -23.84
CA VAL A 471 -2.82 5.22 -23.42
C VAL A 471 -2.89 6.17 -24.60
N ASN A 472 -3.73 7.21 -24.52
CA ASN A 472 -3.61 8.35 -25.43
C ASN A 472 -2.34 9.13 -25.06
N LEU A 473 -1.19 8.58 -25.46
CA LEU A 473 0.14 9.14 -25.25
C LEU A 473 0.23 10.54 -25.86
N HIS A 474 -0.62 10.86 -26.85
CA HIS A 474 -0.67 12.17 -27.45
C HIS A 474 -1.12 13.25 -26.44
N ASP A 475 -2.12 12.98 -25.59
CA ASP A 475 -2.63 13.99 -24.64
C ASP A 475 -1.58 14.32 -23.57
N ILE A 476 -0.86 13.30 -23.06
CA ILE A 476 0.26 13.52 -22.15
C ILE A 476 1.38 14.24 -22.87
N ARG A 477 1.72 13.82 -24.09
CA ARG A 477 2.79 14.44 -24.85
C ARG A 477 2.51 15.94 -25.04
N GLN A 478 1.27 16.33 -25.30
CA GLN A 478 0.88 17.75 -25.35
C GLN A 478 1.04 18.46 -24.01
N LYS A 479 0.80 17.80 -22.87
CA LYS A 479 1.05 18.36 -21.53
C LYS A 479 2.53 18.47 -21.18
N LEU A 480 3.37 17.58 -21.73
CA LEU A 480 4.82 17.54 -21.49
C LEU A 480 5.60 18.43 -22.48
N ILE A 481 5.03 18.69 -23.66
CA ILE A 481 5.51 19.72 -24.58
C ILE A 481 5.16 21.08 -23.99
N ASP A 482 6.09 21.67 -23.26
CA ASP A 482 6.01 23.10 -23.00
C ASP A 482 6.50 23.87 -24.22
N VAL A 483 5.55 24.58 -24.83
CA VAL A 483 5.76 25.69 -25.75
C VAL A 483 6.30 26.86 -24.93
N SER A 484 7.62 26.94 -24.74
CA SER A 484 8.27 28.23 -24.56
C SER A 484 9.63 28.27 -25.24
N SER A 485 9.72 29.22 -26.16
CA SER A 485 10.88 29.62 -26.93
C SER A 485 12.02 30.10 -26.01
N GLY A 486 12.82 29.18 -25.48
CA GLY A 486 14.21 29.42 -25.08
C GLY A 486 14.48 29.85 -23.62
N ILE A 487 13.47 30.24 -22.84
CA ILE A 487 13.64 30.70 -21.45
C ILE A 487 13.32 29.55 -20.47
N PHE A 488 14.23 29.30 -19.53
CA PHE A 488 14.03 28.30 -18.48
C PHE A 488 13.01 28.79 -17.45
N ASN A 489 12.06 27.93 -17.10
CA ASN A 489 11.05 28.23 -16.09
C ASN A 489 10.89 27.03 -15.15
N THR A 490 11.35 27.17 -13.90
CA THR A 490 11.29 26.11 -12.88
C THR A 490 9.88 25.58 -12.67
N GLU A 491 8.85 26.43 -12.66
CA GLU A 491 7.46 26.04 -12.40
C GLU A 491 6.92 25.11 -13.49
N ASN A 492 7.30 25.35 -14.73
CA ASN A 492 6.97 24.48 -15.86
C ASN A 492 7.60 23.08 -15.70
N TYR A 493 8.88 23.01 -15.33
CA TYR A 493 9.54 21.73 -15.06
C TYR A 493 8.97 21.03 -13.82
N ARG A 494 8.50 21.76 -12.78
CA ARG A 494 7.78 21.16 -11.64
C ARG A 494 6.47 20.50 -12.07
N LYS A 495 5.71 21.10 -12.99
CA LYS A 495 4.51 20.48 -13.55
C LYS A 495 4.85 19.22 -14.38
N LYS A 496 5.95 19.26 -15.13
CA LYS A 496 6.46 18.06 -15.83
C LYS A 496 6.85 16.98 -14.84
N LEU A 497 7.53 17.34 -13.75
CA LEU A 497 7.96 16.42 -12.69
C LEU A 497 6.77 15.68 -12.07
N VAL A 498 5.71 16.39 -11.71
CA VAL A 498 4.46 15.79 -11.19
C VAL A 498 3.84 14.86 -12.23
N THR A 499 3.84 15.24 -13.50
CA THR A 499 3.31 14.38 -14.58
C THR A 499 4.13 13.10 -14.74
N LEU A 500 5.46 13.18 -14.69
CA LEU A 500 6.34 12.01 -14.72
C LEU A 500 6.18 11.14 -13.47
N ALA A 501 6.02 11.72 -12.28
CA ALA A 501 5.75 10.99 -11.05
C ALA A 501 4.42 10.20 -11.14
N ARG A 502 3.39 10.79 -11.76
CA ARG A 502 2.12 10.11 -12.05
C ARG A 502 2.29 8.94 -13.02
N MET A 503 3.08 9.13 -14.09
CA MET A 503 3.42 8.04 -15.03
C MET A 503 4.22 6.93 -14.34
N HIS A 504 5.13 7.29 -13.45
CA HIS A 504 5.91 6.34 -12.64
C HIS A 504 5.00 5.49 -11.76
N LEU A 505 4.11 6.11 -10.97
CA LEU A 505 3.15 5.40 -10.12
C LEU A 505 2.21 4.50 -10.95
N CYS A 506 1.81 4.97 -12.13
CA CYS A 506 1.03 4.19 -13.07
C CYS A 506 1.77 2.90 -13.50
N LEU A 507 3.05 3.01 -13.89
CA LEU A 507 3.87 1.86 -14.28
C LEU A 507 4.12 0.90 -13.12
N GLU A 508 4.40 1.40 -11.91
CA GLU A 508 4.56 0.58 -10.71
C GLU A 508 3.30 -0.28 -10.45
N CYS A 509 2.12 0.33 -10.56
CA CYS A 509 0.86 -0.39 -10.43
C CYS A 509 0.67 -1.44 -11.52
N MET A 510 0.95 -1.10 -12.78
CA MET A 510 0.83 -2.03 -13.91
C MET A 510 1.79 -3.22 -13.77
N LEU A 511 3.04 -2.98 -13.34
CA LEU A 511 4.04 -4.03 -13.11
C LEU A 511 3.61 -4.96 -11.97
N LEU A 512 3.15 -4.41 -10.84
CA LEU A 512 2.67 -5.20 -9.71
C LEU A 512 1.49 -6.10 -10.13
N ILE A 513 0.54 -5.56 -10.90
CA ILE A 513 -0.58 -6.33 -11.43
C ILE A 513 -0.11 -7.38 -12.43
N GLU A 514 0.73 -7.05 -13.42
CA GLU A 514 1.22 -8.02 -14.42
C GLU A 514 1.99 -9.19 -13.78
N THR A 515 2.75 -8.90 -12.73
CA THR A 515 3.62 -9.88 -12.06
C THR A 515 2.81 -10.88 -11.23
N HIS A 516 1.76 -10.43 -10.53
CA HIS A 516 1.02 -11.26 -9.57
C HIS A 516 -0.37 -11.69 -10.05
N LEU A 517 -0.96 -10.99 -11.01
CA LEU A 517 -2.24 -11.36 -11.60
C LEU A 517 -2.04 -12.24 -12.83
N LYS A 518 -2.32 -13.53 -12.68
CA LYS A 518 -2.36 -14.48 -13.81
C LYS A 518 -3.65 -14.27 -14.59
N CYS A 519 -3.66 -13.37 -15.56
CA CYS A 519 -4.82 -13.20 -16.45
C CYS A 519 -4.42 -12.97 -17.92
N PRO A 520 -5.35 -13.19 -18.87
CA PRO A 520 -5.09 -12.97 -20.30
C PRO A 520 -4.74 -11.51 -20.59
N ILE A 521 -3.95 -11.31 -21.65
CA ILE A 521 -3.42 -9.98 -22.00
C ILE A 521 -4.52 -8.96 -22.26
N GLU A 522 -5.68 -9.37 -22.79
CA GLU A 522 -6.82 -8.49 -23.03
C GLU A 522 -7.40 -7.95 -21.72
N SER A 523 -7.47 -8.79 -20.68
CA SER A 523 -7.94 -8.38 -19.35
C SER A 523 -6.94 -7.45 -18.65
N LEU A 524 -5.63 -7.72 -18.81
CA LEU A 524 -4.58 -6.80 -18.35
C LEU A 524 -4.68 -5.43 -19.03
N GLN A 525 -4.91 -5.40 -20.35
CA GLN A 525 -5.01 -4.14 -21.08
C GLN A 525 -6.20 -3.29 -20.60
N SER A 526 -7.37 -3.89 -20.33
CA SER A 526 -8.50 -3.16 -19.74
C SER A 526 -8.18 -2.63 -18.33
N LEU A 527 -7.50 -3.41 -17.49
CA LEU A 527 -7.06 -2.93 -16.18
C LEU A 527 -6.06 -1.79 -16.30
N PHE A 528 -5.11 -1.89 -17.22
CA PHE A 528 -4.11 -0.84 -17.48
C PHE A 528 -4.75 0.47 -17.92
N ALA A 529 -5.82 0.43 -18.71
CA ALA A 529 -6.59 1.63 -19.03
C ALA A 529 -7.18 2.30 -17.77
N LEU A 530 -7.73 1.52 -16.85
CA LEU A 530 -8.27 2.02 -15.58
C LEU A 530 -7.17 2.55 -14.64
N VAL A 531 -6.01 1.88 -14.57
CA VAL A 531 -4.84 2.33 -13.80
C VAL A 531 -4.37 3.68 -14.32
N TYR A 532 -4.27 3.80 -15.64
CA TYR A 532 -3.88 5.05 -16.29
C TYR A 532 -4.87 6.19 -16.01
N GLU A 533 -6.17 5.92 -16.14
CA GLU A 533 -7.22 6.88 -15.82
C GLU A 533 -7.14 7.34 -14.36
N GLN A 534 -6.90 6.41 -13.42
CA GLN A 534 -6.80 6.76 -12.00
C GLN A 534 -5.57 7.60 -11.68
N PHE A 535 -4.38 7.24 -12.18
CA PHE A 535 -3.13 7.86 -11.71
C PHE A 535 -2.61 8.98 -12.58
N VAL A 536 -2.98 9.04 -13.87
CA VAL A 536 -2.44 10.06 -14.80
C VAL A 536 -3.47 11.15 -15.15
N SER A 537 -4.75 10.94 -14.84
CA SER A 537 -5.78 11.97 -15.02
C SER A 537 -5.59 13.17 -14.09
N VAL A 538 -6.38 14.21 -14.33
CA VAL A 538 -6.41 15.43 -13.48
C VAL A 538 -6.83 15.11 -12.03
N GLN A 539 -7.56 14.02 -11.84
CA GLN A 539 -8.09 13.57 -10.54
C GLN A 539 -7.14 12.60 -9.82
N SER A 540 -5.88 12.53 -10.27
CA SER A 540 -4.87 11.64 -9.68
C SER A 540 -4.77 11.84 -8.16
N PRO A 541 -4.63 10.75 -7.37
CA PRO A 541 -4.38 10.86 -5.94
C PRO A 541 -3.00 11.45 -5.62
N LEU A 542 -2.06 11.45 -6.59
CA LEU A 542 -0.74 12.06 -6.46
C LEU A 542 -0.82 13.53 -6.90
N GLN A 543 -0.71 14.43 -5.93
CA GLN A 543 -0.73 15.87 -6.15
C GLN A 543 0.69 16.44 -6.21
N ASP A 544 1.57 15.96 -5.34
CA ASP A 544 2.97 16.37 -5.27
C ASP A 544 3.93 15.18 -5.51
N HIS A 545 5.08 15.42 -6.12
CA HIS A 545 6.06 14.36 -6.41
C HIS A 545 6.72 13.80 -5.14
N THR A 546 6.79 14.56 -4.05
CA THR A 546 7.33 14.10 -2.75
C THR A 546 6.49 12.99 -2.12
N GLU A 547 5.21 12.87 -2.52
CA GLU A 547 4.33 11.78 -2.08
C GLU A 547 4.76 10.42 -2.63
N LEU A 548 5.53 10.39 -3.74
CA LEU A 548 5.86 9.18 -4.47
C LEU A 548 6.56 8.11 -3.59
N CYS A 549 7.48 8.53 -2.73
CA CYS A 549 8.21 7.63 -1.83
C CYS A 549 7.66 7.61 -0.40
N SER A 550 6.81 8.58 -0.04
CA SER A 550 6.33 8.77 1.33
C SER A 550 4.93 8.21 1.56
N ARG A 551 4.18 7.85 0.50
CA ARG A 551 2.80 7.37 0.57
C ARG A 551 2.61 6.05 -0.19
N ILE A 552 1.74 5.19 0.34
CA ILE A 552 1.27 3.98 -0.35
C ILE A 552 -0.06 4.34 -1.02
N PHE A 553 -0.21 3.98 -2.28
CA PHE A 553 -1.39 4.31 -3.08
C PHE A 553 -2.26 3.07 -3.26
N THR A 554 -3.58 3.26 -3.36
CA THR A 554 -4.53 2.15 -3.54
C THR A 554 -5.25 2.28 -4.87
N PHE A 555 -5.21 1.22 -5.67
CA PHE A 555 -5.96 1.04 -6.90
C PHE A 555 -7.11 0.05 -6.66
N THR A 556 -8.32 0.38 -7.12
CA THR A 556 -9.48 -0.52 -7.02
C THR A 556 -10.22 -0.58 -8.34
N ALA A 557 -10.45 -1.79 -8.86
CA ALA A 557 -11.16 -1.99 -10.11
C ALA A 557 -12.04 -3.25 -10.10
N THR A 558 -13.09 -3.25 -10.91
CA THR A 558 -13.90 -4.46 -11.11
C THR A 558 -13.18 -5.36 -12.12
N LEU A 559 -12.96 -6.62 -11.76
CA LEU A 559 -12.30 -7.60 -12.61
C LEU A 559 -13.30 -8.26 -13.55
N SER A 560 -12.92 -8.44 -14.82
CA SER A 560 -13.74 -9.16 -15.81
C SER A 560 -13.90 -10.64 -15.42
N ASN A 561 -15.00 -11.26 -15.86
CA ASN A 561 -15.25 -12.69 -15.62
C ASN A 561 -14.14 -13.58 -16.19
N THR A 562 -13.51 -13.18 -17.30
CA THR A 562 -12.38 -13.91 -17.90
C THR A 562 -11.15 -13.87 -17.00
N GLY A 563 -10.82 -12.71 -16.42
CA GLY A 563 -9.73 -12.57 -15.45
C GLY A 563 -10.02 -13.29 -14.12
N ALA A 564 -11.29 -13.37 -13.72
CA ALA A 564 -11.72 -14.05 -12.51
C ALA A 564 -11.75 -15.59 -12.63
N ASN A 565 -11.74 -16.16 -13.85
CA ASN A 565 -11.79 -17.62 -14.03
C ASN A 565 -10.60 -18.34 -13.36
N GLU A 566 -9.42 -17.73 -13.29
CA GLU A 566 -8.27 -18.34 -12.59
C GLU A 566 -8.49 -18.44 -11.07
N LEU A 567 -9.38 -17.63 -10.49
CA LEU A 567 -9.76 -17.71 -9.07
C LEU A 567 -10.53 -18.99 -8.75
N SER A 568 -11.19 -19.61 -9.74
CA SER A 568 -11.91 -20.88 -9.53
C SER A 568 -10.97 -22.03 -9.15
N LYS A 569 -9.66 -21.90 -9.43
CA LYS A 569 -8.63 -22.88 -9.10
C LYS A 569 -7.97 -22.63 -7.74
N MET A 570 -8.25 -21.49 -7.12
CA MET A 570 -7.64 -21.09 -5.86
C MET A 570 -8.67 -21.17 -4.74
N ASP A 571 -8.22 -21.53 -3.55
CA ASP A 571 -9.03 -21.41 -2.35
C ASP A 571 -8.85 -20.02 -1.73
N PRO A 572 -9.94 -19.33 -1.37
CA PRO A 572 -9.88 -18.08 -0.64
C PRO A 572 -8.98 -18.12 0.60
N SER A 573 -8.40 -16.97 0.92
CA SER A 573 -7.68 -16.74 2.17
C SER A 573 -8.66 -16.50 3.31
N THR A 574 -9.81 -15.88 3.02
CA THR A 574 -10.91 -15.68 3.96
C THR A 574 -12.26 -15.90 3.29
N TRP A 575 -13.22 -16.38 4.09
CA TRP A 575 -14.62 -16.54 3.72
C TRP A 575 -15.50 -15.87 4.76
N ARG A 576 -16.51 -15.14 4.31
CA ARG A 576 -17.55 -14.60 5.16
C ARG A 576 -18.92 -14.82 4.55
N ALA A 577 -19.78 -15.56 5.24
CA ALA A 577 -21.20 -15.72 4.93
C ALA A 577 -22.04 -14.91 5.91
N SER A 578 -22.78 -13.92 5.41
CA SER A 578 -23.73 -13.13 6.21
C SER A 578 -25.15 -13.45 5.76
N LEU A 579 -25.96 -13.91 6.71
CA LEU A 579 -27.36 -14.25 6.56
C LEU A 579 -28.18 -13.25 7.37
N SER A 580 -29.02 -12.46 6.73
CA SER A 580 -29.88 -11.48 7.39
C SER A 580 -31.35 -11.77 7.13
N SER A 581 -32.16 -11.76 8.17
CA SER A 581 -33.62 -11.84 8.09
C SER A 581 -34.24 -10.68 8.86
N HIS A 582 -35.33 -10.14 8.31
CA HIS A 582 -36.03 -9.01 8.87
C HIS A 582 -37.53 -9.29 8.92
N THR A 583 -38.09 -9.13 10.11
CA THR A 583 -39.53 -9.17 10.40
C THR A 583 -39.95 -7.86 11.07
N ALA A 584 -41.25 -7.58 11.13
CA ALA A 584 -41.76 -6.33 11.70
C ALA A 584 -41.35 -6.10 13.19
N ALA A 585 -41.02 -7.16 13.93
CA ALA A 585 -40.69 -7.10 15.36
C ALA A 585 -39.23 -7.44 15.67
N ALA A 586 -38.50 -8.07 14.74
CA ALA A 586 -37.14 -8.56 14.97
C ALA A 586 -36.29 -8.55 13.70
N MET A 587 -35.00 -8.24 13.85
CA MET A 587 -33.98 -8.41 12.82
C MET A 587 -32.90 -9.34 13.36
N LEU A 588 -32.44 -10.29 12.54
CA LEU A 588 -31.34 -11.17 12.89
C LEU A 588 -30.34 -11.19 11.73
N THR A 589 -29.08 -10.88 12.01
CA THR A 589 -27.95 -11.08 11.10
C THR A 589 -26.99 -12.08 11.73
N THR A 590 -26.72 -13.19 11.05
CA THR A 590 -25.70 -14.17 11.43
C THR A 590 -24.58 -14.11 10.41
N THR A 591 -23.38 -13.78 10.86
CA THR A 591 -22.16 -13.75 10.05
C THR A 591 -21.26 -14.90 10.48
N THR A 592 -20.93 -15.80 9.56
CA THR A 592 -19.92 -16.84 9.78
C THR A 592 -18.67 -16.47 9.01
N TYR A 593 -17.53 -16.43 9.70
CA TYR A 593 -16.24 -16.05 9.15
C TYR A 593 -15.25 -17.21 9.30
N TYR A 594 -14.54 -17.55 8.23
CA TYR A 594 -13.46 -18.53 8.22
C TYR A 594 -12.21 -17.91 7.60
N SER A 595 -11.04 -18.20 8.17
CA SER A 595 -9.76 -17.81 7.60
C SER A 595 -8.67 -18.83 7.89
N LYS A 596 -7.62 -18.87 7.05
CA LYS A 596 -6.42 -19.66 7.29
C LYS A 596 -5.63 -19.21 8.52
N MET A 597 -5.82 -17.97 9.00
CA MET A 597 -5.23 -17.48 10.25
C MET A 597 -6.32 -16.98 11.20
N PRO A 598 -6.08 -16.96 12.52
CA PRO A 598 -7.02 -16.36 13.47
C PRO A 598 -7.31 -14.89 13.12
N ILE A 599 -8.58 -14.48 13.21
CA ILE A 599 -8.99 -13.09 12.99
C ILE A 599 -8.68 -12.18 14.19
N PHE A 600 -8.58 -12.78 15.38
CA PHE A 600 -8.26 -12.08 16.62
C PHE A 600 -6.77 -12.24 16.94
N PRO A 601 -6.15 -11.23 17.57
CA PRO A 601 -4.78 -11.37 18.04
C PRO A 601 -4.60 -12.49 19.07
N THR A 602 -3.37 -12.97 19.21
CA THR A 602 -3.01 -14.17 20.00
C THR A 602 -3.34 -14.02 21.50
N ASN A 603 -3.39 -12.79 22.00
CA ASN A 603 -3.83 -12.45 23.35
C ASN A 603 -5.33 -12.75 23.61
N ILE A 604 -6.15 -12.75 22.56
CA ILE A 604 -7.60 -13.03 22.59
C ILE A 604 -7.88 -14.45 22.11
N TYR A 605 -7.08 -14.95 21.16
CA TYR A 605 -7.18 -16.29 20.59
C TYR A 605 -5.83 -17.03 20.72
N PRO A 606 -5.58 -17.71 21.85
CA PRO A 606 -4.36 -18.50 22.00
C PRO A 606 -4.36 -19.62 20.96
N THR A 607 -3.29 -19.69 20.17
CA THR A 607 -3.08 -20.73 19.18
C THR A 607 -2.15 -21.77 19.78
N ASP A 608 -2.59 -23.03 19.88
CA ASP A 608 -1.71 -24.12 20.30
C ASP A 608 -0.67 -24.37 19.20
N ALA A 609 0.61 -24.17 19.53
CA ALA A 609 1.73 -24.21 18.58
C ALA A 609 2.03 -25.60 17.98
N ASP A 610 1.28 -26.64 18.35
CA ASP A 610 1.59 -28.06 18.08
C ASP A 610 0.57 -28.78 17.16
N ALA A 611 -0.14 -28.06 16.30
CA ALA A 611 -1.03 -28.70 15.32
C ALA A 611 -0.25 -29.18 14.08
N ASN A 612 0.02 -30.49 14.01
CA ASN A 612 0.62 -31.18 12.85
C ASN A 612 0.02 -30.73 11.50
N VAL A 613 0.90 -30.30 10.60
CA VAL A 613 0.66 -29.49 9.38
C VAL A 613 0.18 -30.31 8.16
N GLU A 614 -0.50 -31.44 8.34
CA GLU A 614 -0.84 -32.30 7.19
C GLU A 614 -2.18 -31.97 6.50
N LYS A 615 -3.03 -31.11 7.08
CA LYS A 615 -4.28 -30.61 6.42
C LYS A 615 -4.43 -29.11 6.63
N GLU A 616 -4.89 -28.38 5.61
CA GLU A 616 -5.19 -26.94 5.72
C GLU A 616 -6.32 -26.72 6.75
N ILE A 617 -5.91 -26.33 7.96
CA ILE A 617 -6.81 -25.95 9.05
C ILE A 617 -7.29 -24.51 8.80
N VAL A 618 -8.58 -24.27 8.98
CA VAL A 618 -9.19 -22.93 8.97
C VAL A 618 -9.83 -22.62 10.31
N HIS A 619 -9.69 -21.39 10.78
CA HIS A 619 -10.25 -20.88 12.02
C HIS A 619 -11.61 -20.22 11.77
N GLY A 620 -12.65 -20.69 12.47
CA GLY A 620 -14.01 -20.21 12.33
C GLY A 620 -14.51 -19.35 13.49
N ILE A 621 -15.20 -18.25 13.18
CA ILE A 621 -15.94 -17.39 14.12
C ILE A 621 -17.39 -17.24 13.63
N SER A 622 -18.35 -17.35 14.55
CA SER A 622 -19.77 -17.04 14.30
C SER A 622 -20.13 -15.78 15.06
N ALA A 623 -20.54 -14.74 14.34
CA ALA A 623 -21.06 -13.49 14.87
C ALA A 623 -22.57 -13.39 14.64
N THR A 624 -23.30 -12.90 15.63
CA THR A 624 -24.75 -12.69 15.57
C THR A 624 -25.09 -11.28 16.03
N SER A 625 -25.88 -10.57 15.23
CA SER A 625 -26.52 -9.31 15.57
C SER A 625 -28.03 -9.56 15.64
N SER A 626 -28.64 -9.36 16.80
CA SER A 626 -30.07 -9.60 17.03
C SER A 626 -30.73 -8.32 17.54
N SER A 627 -31.61 -7.74 16.74
CA SER A 627 -32.39 -6.55 17.07
C SER A 627 -33.83 -6.92 17.38
N ILE A 628 -34.36 -6.42 18.50
CA ILE A 628 -35.75 -6.59 18.88
C ILE A 628 -36.37 -5.20 19.05
N LYS A 629 -37.56 -5.03 18.47
CA LYS A 629 -38.31 -3.79 18.63
C LYS A 629 -38.91 -3.76 20.03
N PHE A 630 -38.58 -2.75 20.82
CA PHE A 630 -39.23 -2.50 22.09
C PHE A 630 -40.15 -1.28 21.95
N LYS A 631 -41.30 -1.34 22.60
CA LYS A 631 -42.22 -0.21 22.66
C LYS A 631 -41.82 0.60 23.88
N LYS A 632 -41.43 1.87 23.72
CA LYS A 632 -41.35 2.81 24.85
C LYS A 632 -42.71 2.79 25.56
N MET A 633 -42.73 2.34 26.81
CA MET A 633 -43.92 2.42 27.68
C MET A 633 -44.11 3.83 28.21
#